data_AF-A0A2H4VL27-F1
#
_entry.id   AF-A0A2H4VL27-F1
#
_cell.length_a   1.000
_cell.length_b   1.000
_cell.length_c   1.000
_cell.angle_alpha   90.00
_cell.angle_beta   90.00
_cell.angle_gamma   90.00
#
_symmetry.space_group_name_H-M   'P 1'
#
loop_
_entity.id
_entity.type
_entity.pdbx_description
1 polymer ?
#
loop_
_entity_poly.entity_id
_entity_poly.type
_entity_poly.pdbx_seq_one_letter_code
_entity_poly.pdbx_strand_id
1 'polypeptide(L)'
;MEPNDKIILFSTLDLDRQKKISFIAYTMVDEVYQDNETLYDHYCSPKKLKLKGIKYFTEPVVALDIAEDLDFIKNKKKPSNYLSSEYREIDEKDFKKIIRKTSLTKEYPAYFESVSFSLEDFLLSSINGLYMVIKRTERRNQFEIKTFLKLLYKLLKEYGVSKSYEEIEEFYARNVWKLGFKHNPSRDPDKFVVLYNRSGKKNNFGYISLE
;
A
#
# COMPACT_ATOMS: atom_id res chain seq x y z
N MET A 1 15.85 11.45 -29.84
CA MET A 1 14.85 12.15 -29.02
C MET A 1 14.96 13.62 -29.31
N GLU A 2 13.84 14.17 -29.75
CA GLU A 2 13.64 15.55 -30.19
C GLU A 2 12.45 16.16 -29.42
N PRO A 3 12.31 17.50 -29.41
CA PRO A 3 11.14 18.16 -28.84
C PRO A 3 9.83 17.59 -29.41
N ASN A 4 8.86 17.38 -28.52
CA ASN A 4 7.55 16.75 -28.79
C ASN A 4 7.55 15.22 -28.94
N ASP A 5 8.69 14.54 -28.82
CA ASP A 5 8.69 13.08 -28.69
C ASP A 5 7.93 12.65 -27.44
N LYS A 6 7.07 11.64 -27.57
CA LYS A 6 6.32 11.07 -26.45
C LYS A 6 7.14 9.94 -25.83
N ILE A 7 7.20 9.94 -24.51
CA ILE A 7 7.91 8.93 -23.74
C ILE A 7 6.90 8.18 -22.89
N ILE A 8 6.93 6.86 -22.94
CA ILE A 8 6.24 6.01 -21.98
C ILE A 8 7.23 5.53 -20.92
N LEU A 9 6.87 5.70 -19.66
CA LEU A 9 7.69 5.33 -18.52
C LEU A 9 7.24 3.95 -18.02
N PHE A 10 8.20 3.12 -17.69
CA PHE A 10 7.98 1.82 -17.07
C PHE A 10 8.87 1.66 -15.84
N SER A 11 8.44 0.82 -14.90
CA SER A 11 9.21 0.45 -13.72
C SER A 11 8.89 -0.97 -13.31
N THR A 12 9.76 -1.55 -12.47
CA THR A 12 9.46 -2.82 -11.80
C THR A 12 8.77 -2.51 -10.49
N LEU A 13 7.51 -2.90 -10.37
CA LEU A 13 6.69 -2.71 -9.17
C LEU A 13 6.47 -4.04 -8.45
N ASP A 14 6.33 -4.00 -7.13
CA ASP A 14 5.86 -5.16 -6.36
C ASP A 14 4.33 -5.15 -6.38
N LEU A 15 3.75 -5.98 -7.24
CA LEU A 15 2.31 -6.12 -7.42
C LEU A 15 1.93 -7.56 -7.06
N ASP A 16 1.01 -7.74 -6.12
CA ASP A 16 0.58 -9.04 -5.61
C ASP A 16 1.72 -9.92 -5.05
N ARG A 17 2.70 -9.29 -4.37
CA ARG A 17 3.92 -9.94 -3.84
C ARG A 17 4.83 -10.52 -4.93
N GLN A 18 4.72 -10.01 -6.15
CA GLN A 18 5.57 -10.37 -7.28
C GLN A 18 6.11 -9.13 -7.96
N LYS A 19 7.40 -9.16 -8.32
CA LYS A 19 8.01 -8.10 -9.11
C LYS A 19 7.51 -8.19 -10.55
N LYS A 20 6.72 -7.20 -10.98
CA LYS A 20 6.15 -7.10 -12.32
C LYS A 20 6.63 -5.82 -13.00
N ILE A 21 7.15 -5.94 -14.22
CA ILE A 21 7.47 -4.78 -15.07
C ILE A 21 6.16 -4.19 -15.59
N SER A 22 5.93 -2.92 -15.29
CA SER A 22 4.67 -2.25 -15.59
C SER A 22 4.90 -0.87 -16.18
N PHE A 23 4.09 -0.47 -17.15
CA PHE A 23 4.00 0.90 -17.61
C PHE A 23 3.22 1.73 -16.59
N ILE A 24 3.71 2.92 -16.28
CA ILE A 24 3.29 3.68 -15.09
C ILE A 24 2.85 5.12 -15.40
N ALA A 25 3.32 5.67 -16.51
CA ALA A 25 3.06 7.05 -16.89
C ALA A 25 3.50 7.29 -18.34
N TYR A 26 3.10 8.42 -18.89
CA TYR A 26 3.72 8.96 -20.09
C TYR A 26 3.99 10.45 -19.94
N THR A 27 4.92 10.95 -20.75
CA THR A 27 5.29 12.36 -20.82
C THR A 27 5.68 12.72 -22.26
N MET A 28 6.10 13.95 -22.47
CA MET A 28 6.57 14.46 -23.75
C MET A 28 7.82 15.30 -23.54
N VAL A 29 8.77 15.22 -24.47
CA VAL A 29 9.98 16.03 -24.45
C VAL A 29 9.58 17.49 -24.70
N ASP A 30 10.01 18.36 -23.79
CA ASP A 30 9.89 19.82 -23.93
C ASP A 30 11.09 20.38 -24.69
N GLU A 31 12.29 20.04 -24.24
CA GLU A 31 13.56 20.55 -24.75
C GLU A 31 14.66 19.50 -24.62
N VAL A 32 15.61 19.54 -25.55
CA VAL A 32 16.83 18.74 -25.51
C VAL A 32 18.01 19.70 -25.37
N TYR A 33 18.82 19.52 -24.33
CA TYR A 33 19.93 20.43 -24.04
C TYR A 33 21.20 19.65 -23.68
N GLN A 34 22.34 20.35 -23.77
CA GLN A 34 23.63 19.81 -23.34
C GLN A 34 23.99 20.39 -21.98
N ASP A 35 24.38 19.51 -21.07
CA ASP A 35 24.79 19.87 -19.73
C ASP A 35 25.66 18.74 -19.16
N ASN A 36 26.86 19.09 -18.72
CA ASN A 36 27.87 18.15 -18.24
C ASN A 36 27.78 17.89 -16.72
N GLU A 37 26.83 18.51 -16.02
CA GLU A 37 26.62 18.25 -14.60
C GLU A 37 26.16 16.81 -14.37
N THR A 38 26.74 16.15 -13.37
CA THR A 38 26.33 14.80 -12.97
C THR A 38 25.02 14.88 -12.18
N LEU A 39 24.01 14.14 -12.62
CA LEU A 39 22.73 14.01 -11.91
C LEU A 39 22.82 12.83 -10.93
N TYR A 40 22.40 13.06 -9.68
CA TYR A 40 22.34 12.06 -8.61
C TYR A 40 23.64 11.27 -8.37
N ASP A 41 24.80 11.87 -8.62
CA ASP A 41 26.14 11.27 -8.43
C ASP A 41 26.49 10.07 -9.35
N HIS A 42 25.64 9.71 -10.31
CA HIS A 42 25.91 8.59 -11.25
C HIS A 42 25.40 8.77 -12.68
N TYR A 43 24.50 9.72 -12.96
CA TYR A 43 24.05 9.99 -14.32
C TYR A 43 24.89 11.08 -14.98
N CYS A 44 25.90 10.66 -15.74
CA CYS A 44 26.88 11.54 -16.38
C CYS A 44 26.56 11.86 -17.85
N SER A 45 25.35 11.59 -18.35
CA SER A 45 25.00 11.82 -19.76
C SER A 45 25.03 13.33 -20.07
N PRO A 46 25.87 13.78 -21.03
CA PRO A 46 25.91 15.19 -21.45
C PRO A 46 24.61 15.64 -22.12
N LYS A 47 23.89 14.71 -22.75
CA LYS A 47 22.62 14.99 -23.41
C LYS A 47 21.50 14.79 -22.40
N LYS A 48 20.81 15.88 -22.03
CA LYS A 48 19.71 15.91 -21.07
C LYS A 48 18.39 16.28 -21.76
N LEU A 49 17.30 15.87 -21.12
CA LEU A 49 15.93 16.10 -21.60
C LEU A 49 15.16 16.86 -20.55
N LYS A 50 14.57 17.98 -20.95
CA LYS A 50 13.52 18.63 -20.19
C LYS A 50 12.19 18.00 -20.59
N LEU A 51 11.42 17.57 -19.60
CA LEU A 51 10.15 16.89 -19.83
C LEU A 51 8.99 17.84 -19.51
N LYS A 52 7.90 17.71 -20.27
CA LYS A 52 6.62 18.28 -19.86
C LYS A 52 6.08 17.52 -18.65
N GLY A 53 4.99 18.03 -18.07
CA GLY A 53 4.32 17.39 -16.95
C GLY A 53 4.04 15.90 -17.20
N ILE A 54 4.41 15.06 -16.24
CA ILE A 54 4.20 13.62 -16.30
C ILE A 54 2.72 13.33 -16.06
N LYS A 55 2.14 12.46 -16.90
CA LYS A 55 0.78 11.98 -16.77
C LYS A 55 0.80 10.55 -16.29
N TYR A 56 0.50 10.37 -15.01
CA TYR A 56 0.48 9.06 -14.38
C TYR A 56 -0.76 8.26 -14.73
N PHE A 57 -0.60 6.95 -14.75
CA PHE A 57 -1.69 6.00 -14.90
C PHE A 57 -2.42 5.81 -13.56
N THR A 58 -3.73 5.60 -13.60
CA THR A 58 -4.49 5.28 -12.38
C THR A 58 -4.08 3.93 -11.83
N GLU A 59 -3.91 2.95 -12.73
CA GLU A 59 -3.39 1.62 -12.43
C GLU A 59 -2.20 1.30 -13.34
N PRO A 60 -1.17 0.60 -12.84
CA PRO A 60 -0.02 0.22 -13.63
C PRO A 60 -0.42 -0.83 -14.66
N VAL A 61 0.06 -0.68 -15.90
CA VAL A 61 -0.23 -1.64 -16.97
C VAL A 61 0.90 -2.67 -17.03
N VAL A 62 0.63 -3.88 -16.56
CA VAL A 62 1.62 -4.97 -16.53
C VAL A 62 2.02 -5.36 -17.95
N ALA A 63 3.31 -5.32 -18.25
CA ALA A 63 3.82 -5.57 -19.60
C ALA A 63 3.52 -6.99 -20.11
N LEU A 64 3.43 -7.97 -19.19
CA LEU A 64 3.07 -9.35 -19.52
C LEU A 64 1.62 -9.47 -19.99
N ASP A 65 0.70 -8.76 -19.33
CA ASP A 65 -0.74 -8.88 -19.58
C ASP A 65 -1.15 -8.31 -20.93
N ILE A 66 -0.34 -7.39 -21.48
CA ILE A 66 -0.57 -6.76 -22.78
C ILE A 66 0.46 -7.17 -23.84
N ALA A 67 1.33 -8.14 -23.54
CA ALA A 67 2.42 -8.51 -24.42
C ALA A 67 1.94 -8.93 -25.81
N GLU A 68 0.82 -9.67 -25.88
CA GLU A 68 0.21 -10.11 -27.14
C GLU A 68 -0.18 -8.94 -28.05
N ASP A 69 -0.63 -7.84 -27.46
CA ASP A 69 -1.06 -6.66 -28.18
C ASP A 69 0.13 -5.83 -28.71
N LEU A 70 1.33 -5.97 -28.15
CA LEU A 70 2.48 -5.09 -28.45
C LEU A 70 3.40 -5.64 -29.53
N ASP A 71 3.54 -4.92 -30.64
CA ASP A 71 4.30 -5.34 -31.81
C ASP A 71 5.82 -5.33 -31.55
N PHE A 72 6.31 -4.39 -30.72
CA PHE A 72 7.72 -4.34 -30.32
C PHE A 72 8.16 -5.54 -29.45
N ILE A 73 7.20 -6.25 -28.81
CA ILE A 73 7.45 -7.45 -28.03
C ILE A 73 7.31 -8.68 -28.92
N LYS A 74 8.44 -9.18 -29.43
CA LYS A 74 8.42 -10.35 -30.33
C LYS A 74 8.25 -11.68 -29.59
N ASN A 75 8.81 -11.82 -28.38
CA ASN A 75 8.60 -13.00 -27.53
C ASN A 75 7.62 -12.68 -26.39
N LYS A 76 6.37 -13.08 -26.58
CA LYS A 76 5.24 -12.80 -25.69
C LYS A 76 5.37 -13.42 -24.30
N LYS A 77 6.09 -14.54 -24.19
CA LYS A 77 6.34 -15.22 -22.90
C LYS A 77 7.41 -14.53 -22.04
N LYS A 78 8.24 -13.66 -22.63
CA LYS A 78 9.35 -12.98 -21.96
C LYS A 78 9.44 -11.50 -22.37
N PRO A 79 8.40 -10.69 -22.05
CA PRO A 79 8.38 -9.26 -22.39
C PRO A 79 9.53 -8.48 -21.74
N SER A 80 10.03 -8.94 -20.58
CA SER A 80 11.16 -8.35 -19.85
C SER A 80 12.41 -8.15 -20.70
N ASN A 81 12.67 -9.04 -21.66
CA ASN A 81 13.84 -8.95 -22.53
C ASN A 81 13.78 -7.74 -23.48
N TYR A 82 12.58 -7.21 -23.73
CA TYR A 82 12.38 -6.03 -24.58
C TYR A 82 12.35 -4.73 -23.76
N LEU A 83 12.33 -4.83 -22.42
CA LEU A 83 12.30 -3.71 -21.48
C LEU A 83 13.56 -3.68 -20.59
N SER A 84 14.63 -4.37 -20.99
CA SER A 84 15.89 -4.40 -20.24
C SER A 84 16.84 -3.25 -20.59
N SER A 85 16.61 -2.55 -21.70
CA SER A 85 17.39 -1.36 -22.06
C SER A 85 16.83 -0.11 -21.38
N GLU A 86 17.69 0.88 -21.11
CA GLU A 86 17.29 2.16 -20.51
C GLU A 86 16.20 2.87 -21.32
N TYR A 87 16.27 2.76 -22.65
CA TYR A 87 15.25 3.24 -23.57
C TYR A 87 15.09 2.30 -24.76
N ARG A 88 13.93 2.36 -25.39
CA ARG A 88 13.62 1.67 -26.63
C ARG A 88 12.61 2.50 -27.42
N GLU A 89 12.85 2.63 -28.71
CA GLU A 89 11.87 3.21 -29.62
C GLU A 89 10.73 2.22 -29.84
N ILE A 90 9.50 2.72 -29.73
CA ILE A 90 8.27 1.99 -30.04
C ILE A 90 7.45 2.79 -31.04
N ASP A 91 6.60 2.09 -31.80
CA ASP A 91 5.75 2.78 -32.76
C ASP A 91 4.55 3.48 -32.07
N GLU A 92 3.90 4.37 -32.83
CA GLU A 92 2.75 5.10 -32.31
C GLU A 92 1.57 4.16 -31.98
N LYS A 93 1.46 3.02 -32.67
CA LYS A 93 0.38 2.06 -32.47
C LYS A 93 0.51 1.41 -31.09
N ASP A 94 1.67 0.90 -30.75
CA ASP A 94 1.98 0.31 -29.45
C ASP A 94 1.84 1.33 -28.33
N PHE A 95 2.32 2.56 -28.54
CA PHE A 95 2.09 3.65 -27.58
C PHE A 95 0.58 3.85 -27.30
N LYS A 96 -0.26 3.91 -28.34
CA LYS A 96 -1.72 4.02 -28.20
C LYS A 96 -2.33 2.78 -27.54
N LYS A 97 -1.85 1.57 -27.84
CA LYS A 97 -2.34 0.33 -27.24
C LYS A 97 -2.10 0.34 -25.73
N ILE A 98 -0.94 0.78 -25.25
CA ILE A 98 -0.64 0.84 -23.81
C ILE A 98 -1.53 1.88 -23.12
N ILE A 99 -1.64 3.09 -23.67
CA ILE A 99 -2.46 4.16 -23.04
C ILE A 99 -3.94 3.78 -22.99
N ARG A 100 -4.46 3.02 -23.96
CA ARG A 100 -5.87 2.58 -23.96
C ARG A 100 -6.20 1.55 -22.87
N LYS A 101 -5.20 0.96 -22.21
CA LYS A 101 -5.40 -0.04 -21.16
C LYS A 101 -5.59 0.58 -19.77
N THR A 102 -5.50 1.90 -19.65
CA THR A 102 -5.53 2.59 -18.37
C THR A 102 -6.17 3.98 -18.49
N SER A 103 -6.59 4.52 -17.37
CA SER A 103 -6.98 5.92 -17.22
C SER A 103 -5.84 6.76 -16.66
N LEU A 104 -5.96 8.07 -16.73
CA LEU A 104 -4.97 8.99 -16.15
C LEU A 104 -5.45 9.51 -14.81
N THR A 105 -4.52 9.68 -13.89
CA THR A 105 -4.77 10.33 -12.60
C THR A 105 -4.10 11.70 -12.53
N LYS A 106 -4.72 12.63 -11.80
CA LYS A 106 -4.12 13.91 -11.40
C LYS A 106 -3.38 13.82 -10.07
N GLU A 107 -3.71 12.81 -9.28
CA GLU A 107 -3.13 12.54 -7.97
C GLU A 107 -1.87 11.69 -8.13
N TYR A 108 -0.99 11.73 -7.13
CA TYR A 108 0.17 10.84 -7.11
C TYR A 108 -0.31 9.38 -6.99
N PRO A 109 0.19 8.43 -7.81
CA PRO A 109 -0.40 7.10 -7.82
C PRO A 109 -0.13 6.31 -6.54
N ALA A 110 -1.20 5.69 -6.00
CA ALA A 110 -1.13 4.87 -4.79
C ALA A 110 -0.16 3.68 -4.89
N TYR A 111 0.11 3.16 -6.09
CA TYR A 111 1.09 2.09 -6.29
C TYR A 111 2.56 2.53 -6.18
N PHE A 112 2.83 3.85 -6.12
CA PHE A 112 4.11 4.39 -5.66
C PHE A 112 4.10 4.75 -4.19
N GLU A 113 2.91 4.94 -3.60
CA GLU A 113 2.78 5.08 -2.16
C GLU A 113 3.05 3.71 -1.54
N SER A 114 4.27 3.52 -1.04
CA SER A 114 4.52 2.45 -0.09
C SER A 114 3.79 2.80 1.20
N VAL A 115 2.49 2.53 1.27
CA VAL A 115 1.78 2.58 2.53
C VAL A 115 2.17 1.33 3.30
N SER A 116 3.38 1.34 3.86
CA SER A 116 3.82 0.33 4.81
C SER A 116 3.21 0.70 6.16
N PHE A 117 2.00 0.21 6.43
CA PHE A 117 1.58 0.11 7.82
C PHE A 117 2.33 -1.07 8.43
N SER A 118 2.93 -0.85 9.60
CA SER A 118 3.41 -2.00 10.36
C SER A 118 2.21 -2.89 10.70
N LEU A 119 2.42 -4.20 10.90
CA LEU A 119 1.36 -5.07 11.40
C LEU A 119 0.76 -4.51 12.71
N GLU A 120 1.59 -3.84 13.52
CA GLU A 120 1.14 -3.13 14.72
C GLU A 120 0.14 -2.02 14.40
N ASP A 121 0.43 -1.14 13.43
CA ASP A 121 -0.48 -0.05 13.04
C ASP A 121 -1.81 -0.60 12.51
N PHE A 122 -1.75 -1.67 11.71
CA PHE A 122 -2.93 -2.35 11.21
C PHE A 122 -3.78 -2.93 12.35
N LEU A 123 -3.16 -3.60 13.32
CA LEU A 123 -3.86 -4.18 14.47
C LEU A 123 -4.46 -3.10 15.38
N LEU A 124 -3.72 -2.03 15.67
CA LEU A 124 -4.22 -0.88 16.44
C LEU A 124 -5.40 -0.20 15.75
N SER A 125 -5.31 -0.01 14.43
CA SER A 125 -6.39 0.55 13.62
C SER A 125 -7.62 -0.35 13.60
N SER A 126 -7.43 -1.68 13.52
CA SER A 126 -8.51 -2.66 13.57
C SER A 126 -9.22 -2.67 14.93
N ILE A 127 -8.45 -2.60 16.03
CA ILE A 127 -9.00 -2.47 17.39
C ILE A 127 -9.83 -1.17 17.50
N ASN A 128 -9.28 -0.05 17.01
CA ASN A 128 -9.97 1.23 17.04
C ASN A 128 -11.25 1.24 16.20
N GLY A 129 -11.20 0.70 14.99
CA GLY A 129 -12.34 0.56 14.10
C GLY A 129 -13.46 -0.27 14.74
N LEU A 130 -13.12 -1.45 15.27
CA LEU A 130 -14.10 -2.31 15.95
C LEU A 130 -14.72 -1.62 17.18
N TYR A 131 -13.89 -0.95 17.99
CA TYR A 131 -14.38 -0.17 19.13
C TYR A 131 -15.37 0.90 18.71
N MET A 132 -15.07 1.67 17.65
CA MET A 132 -15.97 2.72 17.16
C MET A 132 -17.29 2.15 16.62
N VAL A 133 -17.25 0.99 15.95
CA VAL A 133 -18.47 0.30 15.49
C VAL A 133 -19.32 -0.15 16.68
N ILE A 134 -18.70 -0.79 17.69
CA ILE A 134 -19.40 -1.24 18.90
C ILE A 134 -19.96 -0.04 19.66
N LYS A 135 -19.18 1.02 19.88
CA LYS A 135 -19.63 2.25 20.58
C LYS A 135 -20.84 2.90 19.90
N ARG A 136 -20.97 2.78 18.58
CA ARG A 136 -22.11 3.32 17.82
C ARG A 136 -23.35 2.42 17.85
N THR A 137 -23.19 1.13 18.11
CA THR A 137 -24.26 0.12 17.95
C THR A 137 -24.75 -0.45 19.28
N GLU A 138 -23.90 -0.49 20.28
CA GLU A 138 -24.21 -0.97 21.63
C GLU A 138 -24.94 0.10 22.44
N ARG A 139 -25.99 -0.30 23.17
CA ARG A 139 -26.78 0.62 24.01
C ARG A 139 -26.20 0.76 25.42
N ARG A 140 -25.40 -0.20 25.85
CA ARG A 140 -24.74 -0.22 27.16
C ARG A 140 -23.52 0.69 27.13
N ASN A 141 -23.18 1.28 28.28
CA ASN A 141 -21.99 2.13 28.43
C ASN A 141 -20.67 1.34 28.54
N GLN A 142 -20.71 0.01 28.44
CA GLN A 142 -19.51 -0.83 28.54
C GLN A 142 -19.68 -2.13 27.77
N PHE A 143 -18.55 -2.70 27.34
CA PHE A 143 -18.50 -3.93 26.56
C PHE A 143 -17.46 -4.89 27.13
N GLU A 144 -17.77 -6.19 27.18
CA GLU A 144 -16.86 -7.19 27.76
C GLU A 144 -15.62 -7.38 26.88
N ILE A 145 -14.42 -7.32 27.48
CA ILE A 145 -13.15 -7.42 26.75
C ILE A 145 -13.01 -8.77 26.04
N LYS A 146 -13.37 -9.88 26.68
CA LYS A 146 -13.27 -11.21 26.07
C LYS A 146 -14.17 -11.35 24.83
N THR A 147 -15.38 -10.78 24.88
CA THR A 147 -16.28 -10.74 23.73
C THR A 147 -15.74 -9.84 22.62
N PHE A 148 -15.17 -8.69 22.99
CA PHE A 148 -14.49 -7.79 22.04
C PHE A 148 -13.36 -8.51 21.29
N LEU A 149 -12.50 -9.24 22.02
CA LEU A 149 -11.38 -9.99 21.45
C LEU A 149 -11.84 -11.11 20.50
N LYS A 150 -12.94 -11.79 20.81
CA LYS A 150 -13.54 -12.79 19.90
C LYS A 150 -14.01 -12.15 18.59
N LEU A 151 -14.64 -10.97 18.65
CA LEU A 151 -15.07 -10.23 17.46
C LEU A 151 -13.87 -9.73 16.66
N LEU A 152 -12.85 -9.19 17.33
CA LEU A 152 -11.61 -8.76 16.71
C LEU A 152 -10.91 -9.92 16.00
N TYR A 153 -10.80 -11.07 16.65
CA TYR A 153 -10.21 -12.28 16.08
C TYR A 153 -10.92 -12.69 14.78
N LYS A 154 -12.26 -12.69 14.79
CA LYS A 154 -13.06 -12.99 13.60
C LYS A 154 -12.81 -11.97 12.49
N LEU A 155 -12.84 -10.67 12.81
CA LEU A 155 -12.57 -9.58 11.86
C LEU A 155 -11.19 -9.74 11.20
N LEU A 156 -10.15 -9.98 12.00
CA LEU A 156 -8.77 -10.13 11.52
C LEU A 156 -8.61 -11.36 10.61
N LYS A 157 -9.33 -12.45 10.90
CA LYS A 157 -9.37 -13.63 10.02
C LYS A 157 -9.98 -13.33 8.65
N GLU A 158 -11.06 -12.55 8.59
CA GLU A 158 -11.66 -12.13 7.31
C GLU A 158 -10.68 -11.28 6.48
N TYR A 159 -9.81 -10.52 7.13
CA TYR A 159 -8.71 -9.80 6.47
C TYR A 159 -7.46 -10.65 6.16
N GLY A 160 -7.50 -11.96 6.42
CA GLY A 160 -6.39 -12.89 6.12
C GLY A 160 -5.22 -12.83 7.11
N VAL A 161 -5.40 -12.28 8.32
CA VAL A 161 -4.36 -12.26 9.35
C VAL A 161 -4.23 -13.64 9.98
N SER A 162 -3.03 -14.22 9.93
CA SER A 162 -2.73 -15.58 10.40
C SER A 162 -2.37 -15.70 11.89
N LYS A 163 -2.69 -14.70 12.71
CA LYS A 163 -2.40 -14.69 14.15
C LYS A 163 -3.38 -15.57 14.92
N SER A 164 -2.87 -16.29 15.92
CA SER A 164 -3.69 -17.03 16.88
C SER A 164 -4.52 -16.09 17.77
N TYR A 165 -5.53 -16.63 18.44
CA TYR A 165 -6.35 -15.85 19.35
C TYR A 165 -5.50 -15.33 20.52
N GLU A 166 -4.61 -16.18 21.04
CA GLU A 166 -3.68 -15.89 22.12
C GLU A 166 -2.71 -14.76 21.75
N GLU A 167 -2.18 -14.75 20.53
CA GLU A 167 -1.32 -13.66 20.04
C GLU A 167 -2.08 -12.33 19.94
N ILE A 168 -3.36 -12.36 19.53
CA ILE A 168 -4.19 -11.15 19.44
C ILE A 168 -4.56 -10.63 20.83
N GLU A 169 -4.88 -11.54 21.77
CA GLU A 169 -5.10 -11.19 23.17
C GLU A 169 -3.85 -10.58 23.80
N GLU A 170 -2.67 -11.18 23.61
CA GLU A 170 -1.41 -10.63 24.12
C GLU A 170 -1.10 -9.26 23.50
N PHE A 171 -1.29 -9.13 22.18
CA PHE A 171 -1.08 -7.86 21.49
C PHE A 171 -2.00 -6.77 22.07
N TYR A 172 -3.30 -7.06 22.21
CA TYR A 172 -4.26 -6.13 22.80
C TYR A 172 -3.85 -5.75 24.23
N ALA A 173 -3.52 -6.74 25.07
CA ALA A 173 -3.15 -6.53 26.47
C ALA A 173 -1.97 -5.56 26.62
N ARG A 174 -0.96 -5.67 25.74
CA ARG A 174 0.26 -4.86 25.79
C ARG A 174 0.13 -3.49 25.14
N ASN A 175 -0.81 -3.32 24.21
CA ASN A 175 -0.82 -2.15 23.32
C ASN A 175 -2.09 -1.29 23.40
N VAL A 176 -3.20 -1.77 23.97
CA VAL A 176 -4.48 -1.02 23.97
C VAL A 176 -4.39 0.35 24.66
N TRP A 177 -3.47 0.53 25.61
CA TRP A 177 -3.24 1.83 26.24
C TRP A 177 -2.86 2.93 25.24
N LYS A 178 -2.27 2.57 24.08
CA LYS A 178 -1.94 3.51 23.00
C LYS A 178 -3.18 4.16 22.39
N LEU A 179 -4.34 3.50 22.48
CA LEU A 179 -5.61 3.97 21.93
C LEU A 179 -6.41 4.86 22.90
N GLY A 180 -5.94 5.02 24.15
CA GLY A 180 -6.60 5.87 25.14
C GLY A 180 -7.95 5.36 25.63
N PHE A 181 -8.27 4.08 25.41
CA PHE A 181 -9.51 3.48 25.89
C PHE A 181 -9.53 3.44 27.42
N LYS A 182 -10.71 3.71 27.99
CA LYS A 182 -10.95 3.48 29.42
C LYS A 182 -11.39 2.03 29.63
N HIS A 183 -10.81 1.35 30.60
CA HIS A 183 -11.20 -0.01 30.98
C HIS A 183 -11.72 -0.04 32.41
N ASN A 184 -12.79 -0.80 32.63
CA ASN A 184 -13.43 -0.95 33.92
C ASN A 184 -13.11 -2.33 34.52
N PRO A 185 -12.79 -2.41 35.82
CA PRO A 185 -12.56 -3.67 36.50
C PRO A 185 -13.86 -4.49 36.60
N SER A 186 -13.70 -5.81 36.73
CA SER A 186 -14.80 -6.71 37.07
C SER A 186 -14.62 -7.22 38.50
N ARG A 187 -15.72 -7.61 39.15
CA ARG A 187 -15.69 -8.40 40.40
C ARG A 187 -15.73 -9.90 40.13
N ASP A 188 -16.12 -10.28 38.92
CA ASP A 188 -16.20 -11.65 38.44
C ASP A 188 -14.82 -12.08 37.89
N PRO A 189 -14.13 -13.03 38.56
CA PRO A 189 -12.81 -13.51 38.14
C PRO A 189 -12.80 -14.13 36.74
N ASP A 190 -13.92 -14.73 36.31
CA ASP A 190 -14.02 -15.37 34.99
C ASP A 190 -13.96 -14.35 33.85
N LYS A 191 -14.13 -13.07 34.15
CA LYS A 191 -14.04 -11.97 33.19
C LYS A 191 -12.69 -11.28 33.18
N PHE A 192 -11.75 -11.67 34.04
CA PHE A 192 -10.47 -10.99 34.14
C PHE A 192 -9.66 -11.14 32.85
N VAL A 193 -9.18 -10.00 32.38
CA VAL A 193 -8.18 -9.85 31.33
C VAL A 193 -7.09 -8.94 31.88
N VAL A 194 -5.85 -9.41 31.85
CA VAL A 194 -4.69 -8.66 32.32
C VAL A 194 -4.29 -7.65 31.26
N LEU A 195 -4.35 -6.35 31.57
CA LEU A 195 -3.90 -5.28 30.66
C LEU A 195 -2.70 -4.55 31.24
N TYR A 196 -1.85 -4.04 30.35
CA TYR A 196 -0.64 -3.30 30.70
C TYR A 196 -0.81 -1.82 30.38
N ASN A 197 -0.32 -0.96 31.28
CA ASN A 197 -0.21 0.47 31.00
C ASN A 197 1.13 0.80 30.30
N ARG A 198 1.33 2.09 29.95
CA ARG A 198 2.57 2.60 29.32
C ARG A 198 3.86 2.26 30.09
N SER A 199 3.77 2.11 31.42
CA SER A 199 4.90 1.78 32.28
C SER A 199 5.11 0.26 32.48
N GLY A 200 4.31 -0.59 31.81
CA GLY A 200 4.36 -2.05 31.96
C GLY A 200 3.69 -2.58 33.23
N LYS A 201 2.97 -1.75 33.99
CA LYS A 201 2.21 -2.20 35.17
C LYS A 201 0.95 -2.95 34.71
N LYS A 202 0.77 -4.15 35.24
CA LYS A 202 -0.39 -5.02 34.97
C LYS A 202 -1.55 -4.72 35.93
N ASN A 203 -2.78 -4.72 35.41
CA ASN A 203 -4.01 -4.71 36.22
C ASN A 203 -5.09 -5.58 35.54
N ASN A 204 -6.05 -6.09 36.32
CA ASN A 204 -7.15 -6.90 35.82
C ASN A 204 -8.37 -6.04 35.47
N PHE A 205 -8.89 -6.23 34.28
CA PHE A 205 -10.11 -5.58 33.79
C PHE A 205 -11.09 -6.62 33.27
N GLY A 206 -12.37 -6.24 33.14
CA GLY A 206 -13.37 -7.09 32.47
C GLY A 206 -14.10 -6.38 31.33
N TYR A 207 -14.11 -5.05 31.32
CA TYR A 207 -14.90 -4.29 30.37
C TYR A 207 -14.09 -3.13 29.77
N ILE A 208 -14.40 -2.80 28.53
CA ILE A 208 -14.04 -1.55 27.86
C ILE A 208 -15.19 -0.58 28.10
N SER A 209 -14.91 0.65 28.54
CA SER A 209 -15.91 1.70 28.64
C SER A 209 -16.26 2.21 27.24
N LEU A 210 -17.55 2.41 26.97
CA LEU A 210 -18.08 2.99 25.74
C LEU A 210 -18.57 4.44 25.94
N GLU A 211 -18.45 5.00 27.15
CA GLU A 211 -18.77 6.40 27.46
C GLU A 211 -17.94 7.37 26.61
#